data_AF-W9VH85-F1
#
_entry.id   AF-W9VH85-F1
#
_cell.length_a   1.000
_cell.length_b   1.000
_cell.length_c   1.000
_cell.angle_alpha   90.00
_cell.angle_beta   90.00
_cell.angle_gamma   90.00
#
_symmetry.space_group_name_H-M   'P 1'
#
loop_
_entity.id
_entity.type
_entity.pdbx_description
1 polymer ?
#
loop_
_entity_poly.entity_id
_entity_poly.type
_entity_poly.pdbx_seq_one_letter_code
_entity_poly.pdbx_strand_id
1 'polypeptide(L)' 'MSKPIVQQDLDLDRLPPLSEEQRAELAALRARDDSAIDDSDIPPLTDDAWNQVVQGRFYKPTKTSTTIRPCITK' A
#
# COMPACT_ATOMS: atom_id res chain seq x y z
N MET A 1 -13.78 -1.48 30.40
CA MET A 1 -12.75 -0.43 30.44
C MET A 1 -12.42 -0.04 29.01
N SER A 2 -12.89 1.11 28.52
CA SER A 2 -12.57 1.58 27.17
C SER A 2 -11.17 2.22 27.18
N LYS A 3 -10.28 1.82 26.29
CA LYS A 3 -8.98 2.49 26.11
C LYS A 3 -9.20 3.73 25.23
N PRO A 4 -8.67 4.91 25.60
CA PRO A 4 -8.74 6.08 24.73
C PRO A 4 -7.89 5.85 23.48
N ILE A 5 -8.37 6.35 22.34
CA ILE A 5 -7.62 6.34 21.09
C ILE A 5 -6.54 7.41 21.17
N VAL A 6 -5.27 7.00 21.05
CA VAL A 6 -4.13 7.92 20.96
C VAL A 6 -3.91 8.23 19.49
N GLN A 7 -4.07 9.49 19.09
CA GLN A 7 -3.70 9.97 17.76
C GLN A 7 -2.28 10.52 17.83
N GLN A 8 -1.39 9.99 16.98
CA GLN A 8 -0.03 10.49 16.81
C GLN A 8 0.07 11.20 15.46
N ASP A 9 0.47 12.47 15.51
CA ASP A 9 0.76 13.26 14.31
C ASP A 9 2.26 13.10 14.00
N LEU A 10 2.58 12.53 12.83
CA LEU A 10 3.95 12.24 12.42
C LEU A 10 4.34 13.19 11.28
N ASP A 11 5.27 14.10 11.57
CA ASP A 11 5.90 14.95 10.56
C ASP A 11 6.96 14.14 9.81
N LEU A 12 6.67 13.83 8.54
CA LEU A 12 7.53 13.01 7.68
C LEU A 12 8.85 13.71 7.31
N ASP A 13 8.87 15.05 7.34
CA ASP A 13 10.06 15.83 7.02
C ASP A 13 11.03 15.90 8.21
N ARG A 14 10.55 15.60 9.42
CA ARG A 14 11.34 15.70 10.67
C ARG A 14 11.16 14.48 11.57
N LEU A 15 11.53 13.30 11.05
CA LEU A 15 11.54 12.07 11.84
C LEU A 15 12.67 12.08 12.90
N PRO A 16 12.40 11.61 14.12
CA PRO A 16 13.44 11.44 15.13
C PRO A 16 14.47 10.38 14.68
N PRO A 17 15.77 10.57 14.99
CA PRO A 17 16.78 9.59 14.65
C PRO A 17 16.61 8.30 15.47
N LEU A 18 16.93 7.16 14.87
CA LEU A 18 16.88 5.86 15.55
C LEU A 18 17.88 5.81 16.71
N SER A 19 17.40 5.35 17.87
CA SER A 19 18.24 5.04 19.03
C SER A 19 19.19 3.88 18.76
N GLU A 20 20.24 3.75 19.56
CA GLU A 20 21.22 2.66 19.42
C GLU A 20 20.56 1.29 19.64
N GLU A 21 19.62 1.19 20.57
CA GLU A 21 18.84 -0.03 20.84
C GLU A 21 18.01 -0.44 19.61
N GLN A 22 17.32 0.51 18.99
CA GLN A 22 16.53 0.26 17.78
C GLN A 22 17.40 -0.20 16.61
N ARG A 23 18.60 0.36 16.48
CA ARG A 23 19.56 -0.07 15.45
C ARG A 23 20.08 -1.49 15.70
N ALA A 24 20.36 -1.83 16.95
CA ALA A 24 20.80 -3.17 17.34
C ALA A 24 19.70 -4.21 17.07
N GLU A 25 18.44 -3.88 17.36
CA GLU A 25 17.29 -4.74 17.04
C GLU A 25 17.15 -4.96 15.52
N LEU A 26 17.23 -3.90 14.72
CA LEU A 26 17.20 -4.01 13.25
C LEU A 26 18.35 -4.86 12.71
N ALA A 27 19.55 -4.73 13.29
CA ALA A 27 20.70 -5.54 12.90
C ALA A 27 20.49 -7.03 13.26
N ALA A 28 19.90 -7.32 14.43
CA ALA A 28 19.54 -8.67 14.84
C ALA A 28 18.46 -9.27 13.93
N LEU A 29 17.42 -8.50 13.58
CA LEU A 29 16.37 -8.91 12.64
C LEU A 29 16.96 -9.22 11.26
N ARG A 30 17.90 -8.39 10.78
CA ARG A 30 18.57 -8.61 9.49
C ARG A 30 19.47 -9.83 9.45
N ALA A 31 20.03 -10.22 10.60
CA ALA A 31 20.87 -11.41 10.71
C ALA A 31 20.05 -12.71 10.85
N ARG A 32 18.73 -12.60 11.08
CA ARG A 32 17.83 -13.75 11.15
C ARG A 32 17.63 -14.32 9.74
N ASP A 33 17.57 -15.65 9.66
CA ASP A 33 17.31 -16.35 8.40
C ASP A 33 15.85 -16.16 7.96
N ASP A 34 15.62 -15.94 6.67
CA ASP A 34 14.29 -15.76 6.10
C ASP A 34 13.41 -17.01 6.27
N SER A 35 14.01 -18.20 6.33
CA SER A 35 13.28 -19.47 6.53
C SER A 35 12.67 -19.60 7.93
N ALA A 36 13.07 -18.72 8.87
CA ALA A 36 12.51 -18.67 10.22
C ALA A 36 11.27 -17.77 10.34
N ILE A 37 10.79 -17.21 9.22
CA ILE A 37 9.54 -16.47 9.13
C ILE A 37 8.40 -17.48 9.03
N ASP A 38 7.46 -17.41 9.97
CA ASP A 38 6.25 -18.23 9.95
C ASP A 38 5.23 -17.63 8.97
N ASP A 39 4.95 -18.35 7.89
CA ASP A 39 4.01 -18.00 6.83
C ASP A 39 2.69 -18.80 6.91
N SER A 40 2.46 -19.56 7.98
CA SER A 40 1.34 -20.51 8.10
C SER A 40 -0.06 -19.87 8.03
N ASP A 41 -0.20 -18.58 8.35
CA ASP A 41 -1.46 -17.83 8.25
C ASP A 41 -1.78 -17.36 6.82
N ILE A 42 -0.75 -17.25 5.97
CA ILE A 42 -0.89 -16.65 4.64
C ILE A 42 -1.09 -17.78 3.62
N PRO A 43 -2.20 -17.78 2.85
CA PRO A 43 -2.37 -18.79 1.81
C PRO A 43 -1.28 -18.62 0.72
N PRO A 44 -0.67 -19.72 0.24
CA PRO A 44 0.31 -19.63 -0.83
C PRO A 44 -0.34 -19.12 -2.12
N LEU A 45 0.36 -18.22 -2.80
CA LEU A 45 -0.10 -17.66 -4.05
C LEU A 45 0.20 -18.61 -5.20
N THR A 46 -0.80 -19.41 -5.60
CA THR A 46 -0.69 -20.42 -6.66
C THR A 46 -0.93 -19.84 -8.05
N ASP A 47 -0.38 -20.48 -9.09
CA ASP A 47 -0.62 -20.08 -10.50
C ASP A 47 -2.11 -20.11 -10.85
N ASP A 48 -2.86 -21.05 -10.26
CA ASP A 48 -4.31 -21.15 -10.45
C ASP A 48 -5.03 -19.91 -9.87
N ALA A 49 -4.63 -19.46 -8.68
CA ALA A 49 -5.13 -18.21 -8.09
C ALA A 49 -4.79 -16.99 -8.97
N TRP A 50 -3.60 -16.94 -9.57
CA TRP A 50 -3.21 -15.90 -10.52
C TRP A 50 -4.05 -15.93 -11.81
N ASN A 51 -4.34 -17.11 -12.35
CA ASN A 51 -5.13 -17.28 -13.56
C ASN A 51 -6.61 -16.89 -13.38
N GLN A 52 -7.12 -16.99 -12.15
CA GLN A 52 -8.48 -16.60 -11.80
C GLN A 52 -8.65 -15.08 -11.56
N VAL A 53 -7.57 -14.29 -11.53
CA VAL A 53 -7.66 -12.84 -11.29
C VAL A 53 -8.34 -12.13 -12.46
N VAL A 54 -9.52 -11.54 -12.20
CA VAL A 54 -10.29 -10.80 -13.20
C VAL A 54 -9.68 -9.42 -13.44
N GLN A 55 -8.94 -9.27 -14.54
CA GLN A 55 -8.49 -7.96 -15.00
C GLN A 55 -9.66 -7.17 -15.62
N GLY A 56 -9.77 -5.88 -15.29
CA GLY A 56 -10.67 -4.97 -16.00
C GLY A 56 -12.17 -5.12 -15.70
N ARG A 57 -12.55 -5.64 -14.53
CA ARG A 57 -13.97 -5.72 -14.09
C ARG A 57 -14.71 -4.37 -14.15
N PHE A 58 -13.98 -3.28 -13.92
CA PHE A 58 -14.57 -1.95 -13.87
C PHE A 58 -14.50 -1.24 -15.23
N TYR A 59 -15.60 -0.59 -15.60
CA TYR A 59 -15.68 0.21 -16.82
C TYR A 59 -14.61 1.32 -16.81
N LYS A 60 -13.80 1.36 -17.86
CA LYS A 60 -12.82 2.41 -18.11
C LYS A 60 -13.38 3.37 -19.16
N PRO A 61 -13.85 4.57 -18.78
CA PRO A 61 -14.30 5.54 -19.76
C PRO A 61 -13.12 6.02 -20.62
N THR A 62 -13.27 5.92 -21.94
CA THR A 62 -12.35 6.53 -22.89
C THR A 62 -12.61 8.03 -22.92
N LYS A 63 -11.58 8.85 -22.70
CA LYS A 63 -11.70 10.31 -22.76
C LYS A 63 -11.91 10.75 -24.20
N THR A 64 -13.05 11.36 -24.49
CA THR A 64 -13.37 11.93 -25.81
C THR A 64 -13.23 13.45 -25.76
N SER A 65 -12.55 14.05 -26.76
CA SER A 65 -12.49 15.51 -26.90
C SER A 65 -13.80 16.03 -27.49
N THR A 66 -14.56 16.82 -26.73
CA THR A 66 -15.76 17.49 -27.24
C THR A 66 -15.41 18.90 -27.71
N THR A 67 -15.50 19.16 -29.02
CA THR A 67 -15.39 20.51 -29.59
C THR A 67 -16.79 21.12 -29.69
N ILE A 68 -17.05 22.18 -28.93
CA ILE A 68 -18.32 22.93 -29.00
C ILE A 68 -18.20 23.94 -30.15
N ARG A 69 -19.14 23.90 -31.11
CA ARG A 69 -19.30 25.01 -32.07
C ARG A 69 -20.14 26.11 -31.42
N PRO A 70 -19.64 27.35 -31.28
CA PRO A 70 -20.46 28.45 -30.80
C PRO A 70 -21.54 28.78 -31.84
N CYS A 71 -22.80 28.85 -31.40
CA CYS A 71 -23.88 29.40 -32.21
C CYS A 71 -23.71 30.93 -32.26
N ILE A 72 -23.49 31.47 -33.45
CA ILE A 72 -23.55 32.91 -33.69
C ILE A 72 -25.01 33.22 -33.99
N THR A 73 -25.74 33.71 -32.99
CA THR A 73 -27.05 34.35 -33.20
C THR A 73 -26.85 35.65 -33.98
N LYS A 74 -27.50 35.74 -35.14
CA LYS A 74 -27.56 36.94 -35.99
C LYS A 74 -28.59 37.93 -35.47
#